data_AF-A0A1E5Q3A6-F1
#
_entry.id   AF-A0A1E5Q3A6-F1
#
_cell.length_a   1.000
_cell.length_b   1.000
_cell.length_c   1.000
_cell.angle_alpha   90.00
_cell.angle_beta   90.00
_cell.angle_gamma   90.00
#
_symmetry.space_group_name_H-M   'P 1'
#
loop_
_entity.id
_entity.type
_entity.pdbx_description
1 polymer ?
#
loop_
_entity_poly.entity_id
_entity_poly.type
_entity_poly.pdbx_seq_one_letter_code
_entity_poly.pdbx_strand_id
1 'polypeptide(L)'
;MPIMAVDERNDARGAAWLLASTARDCIDDPAKAVNPQVALNNVYRLLESYRMNPFFGLAPEASSGSGDPLDALSVMQPIEQHIGEVKSALDQAIGEVFAGISEEQAIESVEAALRSIAYPQPDKNLSEEDRKRTVRFFDEFIVHLHF
;
A
#
# COMPACT_ATOMS: atom_id res chain seq x y z
N MET A 1 -33.49 6.53 -20.61
CA MET A 1 -32.02 6.53 -20.78
C MET A 1 -31.44 5.81 -19.59
N PRO A 2 -30.77 4.65 -19.75
CA PRO A 2 -30.15 3.98 -18.62
C PRO A 2 -28.93 4.81 -18.19
N ILE A 3 -28.90 5.18 -16.91
CA ILE A 3 -27.76 5.82 -16.26
C ILE A 3 -26.64 4.77 -16.28
N MET A 4 -25.53 5.12 -16.95
CA MET A 4 -24.30 4.34 -16.89
C MET A 4 -23.94 4.15 -15.43
N ALA A 5 -23.94 2.90 -14.97
CA ALA A 5 -23.23 2.53 -13.76
C ALA A 5 -21.75 2.80 -14.05
N VAL A 6 -21.26 3.94 -13.57
CA VAL A 6 -19.83 4.16 -13.42
C VAL A 6 -19.37 3.05 -12.48
N ASP A 7 -18.63 2.10 -13.03
CA ASP A 7 -17.98 1.02 -12.30
C ASP A 7 -16.82 1.61 -11.49
N GLU A 8 -17.13 2.51 -10.55
CA GLU A 8 -16.25 3.02 -9.49
C GLU A 8 -16.09 1.94 -8.40
N ARG A 9 -15.88 0.70 -8.82
CA ARG A 9 -15.45 -0.36 -7.91
C ARG A 9 -14.05 0.01 -7.46
N ASN A 10 -13.92 0.47 -6.22
CA ASN A 10 -12.70 0.59 -5.41
C ASN A 10 -11.46 -0.04 -6.09
N ASP A 11 -10.75 0.75 -6.93
CA ASP A 11 -9.51 0.31 -7.56
C ASP A 11 -8.38 0.46 -6.54
N ALA A 12 -7.91 -0.66 -6.00
CA ALA A 12 -6.85 -0.69 -5.01
C ALA A 12 -5.56 -0.04 -5.52
N ARG A 13 -5.29 -0.05 -6.84
CA ARG A 13 -4.12 0.61 -7.41
C ARG A 13 -4.20 2.12 -7.31
N GLY A 14 -5.37 2.70 -7.58
CA GLY A 14 -5.58 4.14 -7.47
C GLY A 14 -5.35 4.64 -6.04
N ALA A 15 -5.90 3.90 -5.06
CA ALA A 15 -5.68 4.18 -3.65
C ALA A 15 -4.21 3.97 -3.24
N ALA A 16 -3.60 2.85 -3.62
CA ALA A 16 -2.20 2.54 -3.33
C ALA A 16 -1.24 3.56 -3.95
N TRP A 17 -1.48 3.97 -5.19
CA TRP A 17 -0.69 4.99 -5.89
C TRP A 17 -0.78 6.34 -5.19
N LEU A 18 -1.98 6.76 -4.78
CA LEU A 18 -2.17 8.03 -4.06
C LEU A 18 -1.44 7.99 -2.71
N LEU A 19 -1.56 6.88 -1.97
CA LEU A 19 -0.87 6.69 -0.70
C LEU A 19 0.65 6.69 -0.86
N ALA A 20 1.18 5.95 -1.84
CA ALA A 20 2.61 5.86 -2.11
C ALA A 20 3.18 7.22 -2.55
N SER A 21 2.50 7.93 -3.45
CA SER A 21 2.91 9.26 -3.92
C SER A 21 2.92 10.27 -2.78
N THR A 22 1.89 10.23 -1.94
CA THR A 22 1.82 11.12 -0.77
C THR A 22 2.93 10.80 0.23
N ALA A 23 3.20 9.52 0.50
CA ALA A 23 4.28 9.10 1.41
C ALA A 23 5.63 9.57 0.90
N ARG A 24 5.92 9.33 -0.39
CA ARG A 24 7.13 9.78 -1.08
C ARG A 24 7.33 11.29 -0.92
N ASP A 25 6.30 12.08 -1.22
CA ASP A 25 6.37 13.54 -1.13
C ASP A 25 6.54 14.02 0.32
N CYS A 26 5.94 13.34 1.31
CA CYS A 26 6.16 13.64 2.72
C CYS A 26 7.59 13.33 3.18
N ILE A 27 8.23 12.32 2.61
CA ILE A 27 9.62 11.96 2.92
C ILE A 27 10.60 12.90 2.20
N ASP A 28 10.31 13.24 0.95
CA ASP A 28 11.18 14.10 0.16
C ASP A 28 11.06 15.58 0.57
N ASP A 29 9.87 16.08 0.85
CA ASP A 29 9.67 17.45 1.31
C ASP A 29 8.65 17.53 2.45
N PRO A 30 9.07 17.23 3.70
CA PRO A 30 8.16 17.21 4.86
C PRO A 30 7.53 18.59 5.15
N ALA A 31 8.13 19.68 4.64
CA ALA A 31 7.61 21.04 4.84
C ALA A 31 6.40 21.34 3.94
N LYS A 32 6.19 20.58 2.86
CA LYS A 32 5.06 20.77 1.92
C LYS A 32 3.84 19.89 2.23
N ALA A 33 3.99 18.88 3.10
CA ALA A 33 2.91 17.96 3.41
C ALA A 33 1.83 18.63 4.27
N VAL A 34 0.63 18.79 3.71
CA VAL A 34 -0.56 19.19 4.48
C VAL A 34 -1.05 17.98 5.26
N ASN A 35 -0.68 17.91 6.54
CA ASN A 35 -1.06 16.84 7.48
C ASN A 35 -0.42 15.46 7.18
N PRO A 36 0.92 15.34 7.29
CA PRO A 36 1.65 14.10 7.01
C PRO A 36 1.19 12.93 7.89
N GLN A 37 0.70 13.21 9.10
CA GLN A 37 0.27 12.18 10.05
C GLN A 37 -0.88 11.31 9.52
N VAL A 38 -1.87 11.90 8.86
CA VAL A 38 -3.02 11.16 8.31
C VAL A 38 -2.60 10.33 7.11
N ALA A 39 -1.83 10.92 6.19
CA ALA A 39 -1.35 10.23 5.01
C ALA A 39 -0.44 9.03 5.38
N LEU A 40 0.52 9.25 6.28
CA LEU A 40 1.44 8.22 6.72
C LEU A 40 0.71 7.11 7.50
N ASN A 41 -0.31 7.43 8.30
CA ASN A 41 -1.14 6.41 8.99
C ASN A 41 -1.88 5.49 8.01
N ASN A 42 -2.39 6.01 6.91
CA ASN A 42 -3.01 5.17 5.89
C ASN A 42 -2.00 4.25 5.18
N VAL A 43 -0.77 4.74 4.99
CA VAL A 43 0.34 3.92 4.44
C VAL A 43 0.76 2.83 5.43
N TYR A 44 0.80 3.14 6.73
CA TYR A 44 1.01 2.11 7.75
C TYR A 44 -0.04 1.01 7.71
N ARG A 45 -1.32 1.38 7.61
CA ARG A 45 -2.39 0.39 7.52
C ARG A 45 -2.24 -0.51 6.29
N LEU A 46 -1.77 0.04 5.16
CA LEU A 46 -1.49 -0.74 3.96
C LEU A 46 -0.35 -1.74 4.20
N LEU A 47 0.78 -1.29 4.76
CA LEU A 47 1.94 -2.14 5.07
C LEU A 47 1.62 -3.20 6.12
N GLU A 48 0.86 -2.83 7.16
CA GLU A 48 0.37 -3.75 8.19
C GLU A 48 -0.58 -4.79 7.60
N SER A 49 -1.49 -4.40 6.71
CA SER A 49 -2.39 -5.34 6.03
C SER A 49 -1.63 -6.32 5.14
N TYR A 50 -0.62 -5.84 4.42
CA TYR A 50 0.27 -6.67 3.61
C TYR A 50 1.04 -7.68 4.47
N ARG A 51 1.56 -7.25 5.63
CA ARG A 51 2.30 -8.11 6.58
C ARG A 51 1.41 -9.14 7.28
N MET A 52 0.24 -8.73 7.76
CA MET A 52 -0.59 -9.55 8.66
C MET A 52 -1.55 -10.48 7.93
N ASN A 53 -1.82 -10.24 6.66
CA ASN A 53 -2.77 -11.03 5.90
C ASN A 53 -2.03 -11.95 4.90
N PRO A 54 -1.88 -13.25 5.20
CA PRO A 54 -1.27 -14.20 4.26
C PRO A 54 -2.11 -14.37 2.98
N PHE A 55 -3.36 -13.90 2.98
CA PHE A 55 -4.25 -13.85 1.83
C PHE A 55 -4.40 -12.45 1.23
N PHE A 56 -3.55 -11.49 1.61
CA PHE A 56 -3.52 -10.18 0.96
C PHE A 56 -3.33 -10.39 -0.54
N GLY A 57 -4.13 -9.72 -1.38
CA GLY A 57 -4.01 -9.88 -2.82
C GLY A 57 -4.56 -11.19 -3.40
N LEU A 58 -4.94 -12.19 -2.59
CA LEU A 58 -5.54 -13.43 -3.08
C LEU A 58 -7.03 -13.22 -3.28
N ALA A 59 -7.50 -13.34 -4.53
CA ALA A 59 -8.92 -13.39 -4.79
C ALA A 59 -9.51 -14.57 -4.00
N PRO A 60 -10.65 -14.40 -3.27
CA PRO A 60 -11.31 -15.54 -2.68
C PRO A 60 -11.62 -16.52 -3.81
N GLU A 61 -11.16 -17.76 -3.67
CA GLU A 61 -11.56 -18.82 -4.61
C GLU A 61 -13.09 -18.77 -4.68
N ALA A 62 -13.62 -18.53 -5.88
CA ALA A 62 -15.05 -18.56 -6.09
C ALA A 62 -15.48 -19.99 -5.77
N SER A 63 -15.93 -20.20 -4.53
CA SER A 63 -16.53 -21.44 -4.07
C SER A 63 -17.60 -21.78 -5.09
N SER A 64 -17.32 -22.75 -5.94
CA SER A 64 -18.27 -23.31 -6.90
C SER A 64 -19.25 -24.20 -6.12
N GLY A 65 -19.84 -23.63 -5.06
CA GLY A 65 -20.93 -24.20 -4.32
C GLY A 65 -22.18 -23.94 -5.12
N SER A 66 -22.76 -25.01 -5.65
CA SER A 66 -24.10 -25.08 -6.23
C SER A 66 -25.16 -24.69 -5.20
N GLY A 67 -25.24 -23.40 -4.87
CA GLY A 67 -26.24 -22.76 -4.03
C GLY A 67 -26.92 -21.64 -4.82
N ASP A 68 -28.21 -21.47 -4.55
CA ASP A 68 -29.13 -20.53 -5.21
C ASP A 68 -28.46 -19.17 -5.51
N PRO A 69 -28.48 -18.66 -6.76
CA PRO A 69 -27.77 -17.43 -7.16
C PRO A 69 -28.18 -16.18 -6.38
N LEU A 70 -29.29 -16.22 -5.63
CA LEU A 70 -29.76 -15.12 -4.78
C LEU A 70 -29.08 -15.09 -3.39
N ASP A 71 -28.61 -16.23 -2.87
CA ASP A 71 -27.93 -16.30 -1.57
C ASP A 71 -26.43 -15.99 -1.67
N ALA A 72 -25.80 -16.28 -2.82
CA ALA A 72 -24.40 -15.97 -3.08
C ALA A 72 -24.10 -14.47 -3.17
N LEU A 73 -25.11 -13.64 -3.48
CA LEU A 73 -25.00 -12.19 -3.56
C LEU A 73 -25.00 -11.49 -2.19
N SER A 74 -25.47 -12.16 -1.13
CA SER A 74 -25.66 -11.53 0.19
C SER A 74 -24.40 -11.52 1.08
N VAL A 75 -23.31 -12.19 0.68
CA VAL A 75 -22.10 -12.32 1.52
C VAL A 75 -20.79 -12.07 0.74
N MET A 76 -20.85 -11.49 -0.46
CA MET A 76 -19.64 -11.01 -1.12
C MET A 76 -19.16 -9.74 -0.41
N GLN A 77 -18.10 -9.87 0.40
CA GLN A 77 -17.33 -8.71 0.83
C GLN A 77 -16.95 -7.89 -0.41
N PRO A 78 -16.94 -6.55 -0.34
CA PRO A 78 -16.48 -5.74 -1.46
C PRO A 78 -15.06 -6.16 -1.82
N ILE A 79 -14.92 -6.90 -2.92
CA ILE A 79 -13.63 -7.29 -3.46
C ILE A 79 -13.03 -6.02 -4.04
N GLU A 80 -12.06 -5.44 -3.32
CA GLU A 80 -11.22 -4.39 -3.89
C GLU A 80 -10.53 -4.98 -5.12
N GLN A 81 -10.83 -4.40 -6.29
CA GLN A 81 -10.24 -4.87 -7.53
C GLN A 81 -8.74 -4.56 -7.49
N HIS A 82 -7.93 -5.42 -8.13
CA HIS A 82 -6.48 -5.22 -8.30
C HIS A 82 -5.64 -5.26 -7.00
N ILE A 83 -6.17 -5.73 -5.87
CA ILE A 83 -5.37 -5.88 -4.64
C ILE A 83 -4.20 -6.88 -4.79
N GLY A 84 -4.32 -7.87 -5.68
CA GLY A 84 -3.21 -8.75 -6.07
C GLY A 84 -2.09 -8.03 -6.81
N GLU A 85 -2.43 -7.02 -7.63
CA GLU A 85 -1.45 -6.18 -8.33
C GLU A 85 -0.72 -5.28 -7.33
N VAL A 86 -1.44 -4.73 -6.33
CA VAL A 86 -0.84 -3.98 -5.22
C VAL A 86 0.17 -4.85 -4.44
N LYS A 87 -0.20 -6.11 -4.15
CA LYS A 87 0.73 -7.05 -3.51
C LYS A 87 1.97 -7.29 -4.36
N SER A 88 1.78 -7.61 -5.64
CA SER A 88 2.91 -7.88 -6.56
C SER A 88 3.85 -6.68 -6.66
N ALA A 89 3.30 -5.46 -6.72
CA ALA A 89 4.09 -4.23 -6.75
C ALA A 89 4.89 -4.01 -5.45
N LEU A 90 4.30 -4.32 -4.28
CA LEU A 90 5.02 -4.30 -3.00
C LEU A 90 6.16 -5.33 -2.97
N ASP A 91 5.90 -6.58 -3.37
CA ASP A 91 6.90 -7.65 -3.41
C ASP A 91 8.11 -7.22 -4.28
N GLN A 92 7.85 -6.63 -5.45
CA GLN A 92 8.87 -6.16 -6.39
C GLN A 92 9.67 -4.98 -5.83
N ALA A 93 9.00 -3.97 -5.28
CA ALA A 93 9.66 -2.82 -4.67
C ALA A 93 10.57 -3.21 -3.49
N ILE A 94 10.13 -4.18 -2.66
CA ILE A 94 10.95 -4.74 -1.59
C ILE A 94 12.17 -5.45 -2.18
N GLY A 95 11.98 -6.32 -3.17
CA GLY A 95 13.08 -7.07 -3.79
C GLY A 95 14.15 -6.19 -4.44
N GLU A 96 13.76 -5.08 -5.04
CA GLU A 96 14.69 -4.16 -5.74
C GLU A 96 15.46 -3.23 -4.80
N VAL A 97 14.80 -2.75 -3.74
CA VAL A 97 15.39 -1.75 -2.83
C VAL A 97 16.07 -2.38 -1.63
N PHE A 98 15.55 -3.51 -1.14
CA PHE A 98 16.03 -4.20 0.06
C PHE A 98 16.63 -5.57 -0.27
N ALA A 99 17.29 -5.70 -1.42
CA ALA A 99 17.92 -6.94 -1.87
C ALA A 99 18.80 -7.57 -0.77
N GLY A 100 18.48 -8.81 -0.39
CA GLY A 100 19.21 -9.57 0.64
C GLY A 100 18.73 -9.35 2.08
N ILE A 101 17.66 -8.59 2.29
CA ILE A 101 16.99 -8.37 3.59
C ILE A 101 15.65 -9.11 3.56
N SER A 102 15.15 -9.59 4.71
CA SER A 102 13.82 -10.20 4.77
C SER A 102 12.74 -9.15 4.56
N GLU A 103 11.60 -9.57 4.00
CA GLU A 103 10.43 -8.71 3.80
C GLU A 103 10.01 -7.99 5.09
N GLU A 104 9.98 -8.71 6.22
CA GLU A 104 9.67 -8.16 7.54
C GLU A 104 10.61 -7.03 7.94
N GLN A 105 11.93 -7.22 7.77
CA GLN A 105 12.93 -6.20 8.09
C GLN A 105 12.86 -5.00 7.14
N ALA A 106 12.53 -5.23 5.86
CA ALA A 106 12.33 -4.17 4.89
C ALA A 106 11.12 -3.30 5.26
N ILE A 107 9.99 -3.92 5.60
CA ILE A 107 8.79 -3.21 6.07
C ILE A 107 9.10 -2.45 7.36
N GLU A 108 9.75 -3.07 8.35
CA GLU A 108 10.11 -2.39 9.60
C GLU A 108 11.00 -1.17 9.36
N SER A 109 11.94 -1.24 8.40
CA SER A 109 12.79 -0.12 8.01
C SER A 109 11.98 1.03 7.39
N VAL A 110 11.05 0.72 6.48
CA VAL A 110 10.14 1.71 5.89
C VAL A 110 9.23 2.31 6.97
N GLU A 111 8.65 1.49 7.83
CA GLU A 111 7.81 1.91 8.95
C GLU A 111 8.57 2.82 9.92
N ALA A 112 9.83 2.51 10.26
CA ALA A 112 10.65 3.35 11.11
C ALA A 112 10.92 4.72 10.46
N ALA A 113 11.16 4.75 9.14
CA ALA A 113 11.35 5.97 8.39
C ALA A 113 10.09 6.85 8.40
N LEU A 114 8.93 6.27 8.06
CA LEU A 114 7.64 6.97 8.12
C LEU A 114 7.36 7.53 9.53
N ARG A 115 7.81 6.83 10.59
CA ARG A 115 7.50 7.20 11.98
C ARG A 115 8.29 8.42 12.40
N SER A 116 9.55 8.46 12.01
CA SER A 116 10.44 9.58 12.27
C SER A 116 9.95 10.87 11.63
N ILE A 117 9.24 10.78 10.49
CA ILE A 117 8.65 11.92 9.78
C ILE A 117 7.31 12.32 10.40
N ALA A 118 6.44 11.35 10.71
CA ALA A 118 5.14 11.62 11.34
C ALA A 118 5.28 12.21 12.75
N TYR A 119 6.30 11.76 13.49
CA TYR A 119 6.57 12.09 14.89
C TYR A 119 8.05 12.46 15.08
N PRO A 120 8.48 13.63 14.57
CA PRO A 120 9.87 14.05 14.66
C PRO A 120 10.27 14.21 16.13
N GLN A 121 11.33 13.51 16.53
CA GLN A 121 11.95 13.67 17.85
C GLN A 121 13.25 14.47 17.69
N PRO A 122 13.55 15.41 18.61
CA PRO A 122 14.69 16.31 18.49
C PRO A 122 16.05 15.60 18.33
N ASP A 123 16.19 14.38 18.83
CA ASP A 123 17.44 13.62 18.82
C ASP A 123 17.43 12.39 17.88
N LYS A 124 16.32 12.16 17.15
CA LYS A 124 16.17 11.04 16.22
C LYS A 124 15.68 11.54 14.86
N ASN A 125 16.59 12.16 14.14
CA ASN A 125 16.38 12.45 12.73
C ASN A 125 16.67 11.19 11.91
N LEU A 126 15.87 11.00 10.86
CA LEU A 126 16.09 9.95 9.87
C LEU A 126 17.47 10.14 9.23
N SER A 127 18.24 9.06 9.07
CA SER A 127 19.49 9.11 8.31
C SER A 127 19.19 9.48 6.85
N GLU A 128 20.08 10.24 6.21
CA GLU A 128 19.99 10.54 4.78
C GLU A 128 19.94 9.27 3.92
N GLU A 129 20.62 8.20 4.35
CA GLU A 129 20.59 6.92 3.66
C GLU A 129 19.21 6.24 3.77
N ASP A 130 18.64 6.22 4.96
CA ASP A 130 17.31 5.65 5.20
C ASP A 130 16.25 6.45 4.44
N ARG A 131 16.33 7.79 4.47
CA ARG A 131 15.45 8.67 3.70
C ARG A 131 15.50 8.35 2.21
N LYS A 132 16.69 8.28 1.61
CA LYS A 132 16.85 7.96 0.18
C LYS A 132 16.33 6.57 -0.15
N ARG A 133 16.59 5.59 0.71
CA ARG A 133 16.12 4.21 0.54
C ARG A 133 14.60 4.13 0.59
N THR A 134 13.96 4.80 1.54
CA THR A 134 12.51 4.83 1.66
C THR A 134 11.85 5.59 0.51
N VAL A 135 12.41 6.72 0.05
CA VAL A 135 11.93 7.40 -1.17
C VAL A 135 11.99 6.45 -2.36
N ARG A 136 13.14 5.79 -2.56
CA ARG A 136 13.31 4.83 -3.66
C ARG A 136 12.32 3.68 -3.57
N PHE A 137 12.03 3.16 -2.38
CA PHE A 137 11.01 2.13 -2.19
C PHE A 137 9.64 2.58 -2.72
N PHE A 138 9.20 3.79 -2.38
CA PHE A 138 7.93 4.31 -2.90
C PHE A 138 7.99 4.63 -4.40
N ASP A 139 9.13 5.06 -4.94
CA ASP A 139 9.32 5.22 -6.39
C ASP A 139 9.13 3.88 -7.12
N GLU A 140 9.83 2.82 -6.71
CA GLU A 140 9.69 1.50 -7.35
C GLU A 140 8.27 0.95 -7.16
N PHE A 141 7.66 1.13 -5.99
CA PHE A 141 6.28 0.70 -5.75
C PHE A 141 5.29 1.41 -6.69
N ILE A 142 5.45 2.72 -6.90
CA ILE A 142 4.64 3.49 -7.85
C ILE A 142 4.86 2.98 -9.28
N VAL A 143 6.10 2.73 -9.68
CA VAL A 143 6.44 2.20 -11.01
C VAL A 143 5.70 0.88 -11.24
N HIS A 144 5.82 -0.07 -10.31
CA HIS A 144 5.22 -1.41 -10.44
C HIS A 144 3.69 -1.46 -10.28
N LEU A 145 3.04 -0.38 -9.84
CA LEU A 145 1.57 -0.27 -9.81
C LEU A 145 0.94 0.08 -11.18
N HIS A 146 1.72 0.59 -12.13
CA HIS A 146 1.25 1.03 -13.46
C HIS A 146 1.53 0.02 -14.58
N PHE A 147 2.09 -1.15 -14.27
CA PHE A 147 2.43 -2.21 -15.22
C PHE A 147 1.54 -3.44 -15.09
#